data_AF-A0A7C1SLQ7-F1
#
_entry.id   AF-A0A7C1SLQ7-F1
#
_cell.length_a   1.000
_cell.length_b   1.000
_cell.length_c   1.000
_cell.angle_alpha   90.00
_cell.angle_beta   90.00
_cell.angle_gamma   90.00
#
_symmetry.space_group_name_H-M   'P 1'
#
loop_
_entity.id
_entity.type
_entity.pdbx_description
1 polymer ?
#
loop_
_entity_poly.entity_id
_entity_poly.type
_entity_poly.pdbx_seq_one_letter_code
_entity_poly.pdbx_strand_id
1 'polypeptide(L)'
;MLVSVIASRAAGGRKPVRKHFEQYYYLSLIGVLSHVFLDLFTPYGVGVLAPIDYRYYSFASVYYLDPVIALVLFTGFMVSRRKRKYAKKALIAALVICLVYLGGRTAARQAAFSFARGKLDNFIVKSISPMPLSLWQWWYVARLADGSKRTGVLDLLAGNSYEAASYPPDARSPLAAVARRTELARGFLHLFPDAHVVASKDDVGRTVVTFRALSYSFQNESKFTVMVYLNSSGKVVGRKAVF
;
A
#
# COMPACT_ATOMS: atom_id res chain seq x y z
N MET A 1 -16.82 -25.27 -20.97
CA MET A 1 -17.12 -25.29 -22.43
C MET A 1 -18.51 -25.82 -22.78
N LEU A 2 -19.02 -26.88 -22.13
CA LEU A 2 -20.34 -27.46 -22.45
C LEU A 2 -21.54 -26.53 -22.16
N VAL A 3 -21.52 -25.80 -21.04
CA VAL A 3 -22.66 -25.00 -20.58
C VAL A 3 -22.98 -23.82 -21.51
N SER A 4 -21.97 -23.21 -22.14
CA SER A 4 -22.20 -22.09 -23.08
C SER A 4 -22.73 -22.52 -24.45
N VAL A 5 -22.61 -23.81 -24.81
CA VAL A 5 -23.14 -24.36 -26.07
C VAL A 5 -24.63 -24.64 -25.94
N ILE A 6 -25.10 -25.10 -24.77
CA ILE A 6 -26.51 -25.43 -24.52
C ILE A 6 -27.35 -24.16 -24.45
N ALA A 7 -26.88 -23.11 -23.77
CA ALA A 7 -27.57 -21.82 -23.69
C ALA A 7 -27.70 -21.12 -25.06
N SER A 8 -26.73 -21.30 -25.97
CA SER A 8 -26.75 -20.72 -27.31
C SER A 8 -27.79 -21.35 -28.24
N ARG A 9 -28.22 -22.59 -27.98
CA ARG A 9 -29.24 -23.28 -28.80
C ARG A 9 -30.67 -22.91 -28.41
N ALA A 10 -30.92 -22.54 -27.14
CA ALA A 10 -32.25 -22.15 -26.66
C ALA A 10 -32.67 -20.73 -27.09
N ALA A 11 -31.73 -19.86 -27.46
CA ALA A 11 -31.97 -18.42 -27.71
C ALA A 11 -31.97 -18.01 -29.20
N GLY A 12 -32.47 -18.86 -30.10
CA GLY A 12 -32.81 -18.46 -31.47
C GLY A 12 -31.63 -17.95 -32.31
N GLY A 13 -30.58 -18.76 -32.46
CA GLY A 13 -29.65 -18.64 -33.58
C GLY A 13 -28.79 -17.37 -33.65
N ARG A 14 -28.61 -16.62 -32.55
CA ARG A 14 -27.57 -15.58 -32.53
C ARG A 14 -26.19 -16.27 -32.59
N LYS A 15 -25.51 -16.13 -33.74
CA LYS A 15 -24.13 -16.60 -33.92
C LYS A 15 -23.32 -16.19 -32.69
N PRO A 16 -22.71 -17.13 -31.95
CA PRO A 16 -22.01 -16.79 -30.74
C PRO A 16 -20.91 -15.77 -31.09
N VAL A 17 -20.89 -14.65 -30.37
CA VAL A 17 -19.86 -13.60 -30.47
C VAL A 17 -18.55 -14.19 -29.91
N ARG A 18 -17.98 -15.14 -30.65
CA ARG A 18 -16.89 -16.03 -30.20
C ARG A 18 -15.57 -15.77 -30.92
N LYS A 19 -15.53 -14.93 -31.96
CA LYS A 19 -14.34 -14.78 -32.79
C LYS A 19 -13.08 -14.30 -32.06
N HIS A 20 -13.23 -13.67 -30.89
CA HIS A 20 -12.10 -13.10 -30.13
C HIS A 20 -12.17 -13.34 -28.62
N PHE A 21 -12.98 -14.29 -28.13
CA PHE A 21 -13.12 -14.53 -26.68
C PHE A 21 -11.77 -14.80 -26.01
N GLU A 22 -10.96 -15.68 -26.58
CA GLU A 22 -9.62 -16.02 -26.05
C GLU A 22 -8.71 -14.79 -26.02
N GLN A 23 -8.71 -13.98 -27.07
CA GLN A 23 -7.90 -12.76 -27.15
C GLN A 23 -8.27 -11.78 -26.03
N TYR A 24 -9.57 -11.51 -25.86
CA TYR A 24 -10.03 -10.64 -24.78
C TYR A 24 -9.76 -11.23 -23.41
N TYR A 25 -9.97 -12.54 -23.24
CA TYR A 25 -9.67 -13.24 -22.00
C TYR A 25 -8.19 -13.09 -21.60
N TYR A 26 -7.26 -13.39 -22.50
CA TYR A 26 -5.83 -13.27 -22.21
C TYR A 26 -5.39 -11.82 -22.03
N LEU A 27 -5.95 -10.87 -22.79
CA LEU A 27 -5.69 -9.44 -22.59
C LEU A 27 -6.16 -8.97 -21.20
N SER A 28 -7.37 -9.36 -20.79
CA SER A 28 -7.89 -9.06 -19.45
C SER A 28 -7.06 -9.74 -18.36
N LEU A 29 -6.66 -10.99 -18.56
CA LEU A 29 -5.82 -11.73 -17.62
C LEU A 29 -4.46 -11.06 -17.44
N ILE A 30 -3.79 -10.67 -18.53
CA ILE A 30 -2.54 -9.91 -18.48
C ILE A 30 -2.74 -8.57 -17.77
N GLY A 31 -3.85 -7.88 -18.05
CA GLY A 31 -4.22 -6.64 -17.37
C GLY A 31 -4.28 -6.83 -15.85
N VAL A 32 -5.05 -7.81 -15.37
CA VAL A 32 -5.19 -8.12 -13.93
C VAL A 32 -3.86 -8.54 -13.31
N LEU A 33 -3.11 -9.44 -13.96
CA LEU A 33 -1.82 -9.89 -13.47
C LEU A 33 -0.80 -8.76 -13.38
N SER A 34 -0.78 -7.87 -14.38
CA SER A 34 0.10 -6.70 -14.39
C SER A 34 -0.27 -5.69 -13.30
N HIS A 35 -1.56 -5.53 -13.02
CA HIS A 35 -2.05 -4.68 -11.94
C HIS A 35 -1.59 -5.21 -10.57
N VAL A 36 -1.87 -6.49 -10.27
CA VAL A 36 -1.43 -7.14 -9.03
C VAL A 36 0.10 -7.10 -8.89
N PHE A 37 0.83 -7.30 -9.99
CA PHE A 37 2.29 -7.18 -9.99
C PHE A 37 2.76 -5.76 -9.64
N LEU A 38 2.14 -4.72 -10.19
CA LEU A 38 2.48 -3.33 -9.87
C LEU A 38 2.10 -2.95 -8.44
N ASP A 39 1.01 -3.49 -7.91
CA ASP A 39 0.60 -3.27 -6.52
C ASP A 39 1.65 -3.74 -5.51
N LEU A 40 2.44 -4.77 -5.84
CA LEU A 40 3.59 -5.21 -5.03
C LEU A 40 4.63 -4.10 -4.84
N PHE A 41 4.74 -3.13 -5.75
CA PHE A 41 5.70 -2.03 -5.61
C PHE A 41 5.16 -0.87 -4.76
N THR A 42 3.85 -0.85 -4.48
CA THR A 42 3.22 0.18 -3.64
C THR A 42 3.31 -0.17 -2.15
N PRO A 43 3.26 0.81 -1.22
CA PRO A 43 3.42 0.53 0.21
C PRO A 43 2.21 -0.14 0.86
N TYR A 44 1.05 -0.19 0.20
CA TYR A 44 -0.14 -0.91 0.69
C TYR A 44 0.09 -2.42 0.69
N GLY A 45 0.81 -2.90 -0.33
CA GLY A 45 1.00 -4.32 -0.57
C GLY A 45 -0.25 -5.03 -1.04
N VAL A 46 -0.09 -6.30 -1.41
CA VAL A 46 -1.17 -7.14 -1.90
C VAL A 46 -1.00 -8.58 -1.39
N GLY A 47 -2.13 -9.24 -1.09
CA GLY A 47 -2.18 -10.65 -0.73
C GLY A 47 -2.08 -11.56 -1.96
N VAL A 48 -0.93 -11.54 -2.64
CA VAL A 48 -0.71 -12.21 -3.94
C VAL A 48 -0.89 -13.74 -3.89
N LEU A 49 -0.77 -14.34 -2.70
CA LEU A 49 -0.87 -15.79 -2.47
C LEU A 49 -2.21 -16.23 -1.86
N ALA A 50 -3.19 -15.34 -1.74
CA ALA A 50 -4.50 -15.72 -1.23
C ALA A 50 -5.19 -16.73 -2.19
N PRO A 51 -5.90 -17.76 -1.68
CA PRO A 51 -6.26 -18.03 -0.27
C PRO A 51 -5.27 -18.92 0.50
N ILE A 52 -4.10 -19.23 -0.07
CA ILE A 52 -3.10 -20.11 0.55
C ILE A 52 -2.37 -19.38 1.68
N ASP A 53 -1.97 -18.13 1.43
CA ASP A 53 -1.39 -17.23 2.42
C ASP A 53 -2.07 -15.86 2.35
N TYR A 54 -2.51 -15.37 3.51
CA TYR A 54 -3.21 -14.10 3.66
C TYR A 54 -2.26 -12.93 4.01
N ARG A 55 -0.95 -13.16 4.03
CA ARG A 55 0.04 -12.10 4.24
C ARG A 55 0.07 -11.12 3.08
N TYR A 56 0.26 -9.85 3.42
CA TYR A 56 0.47 -8.78 2.45
C TYR A 56 1.95 -8.69 2.10
N TYR A 57 2.23 -8.67 0.80
CA TYR A 57 3.58 -8.52 0.26
C TYR A 57 3.74 -7.16 -0.40
N SER A 58 4.87 -6.50 -0.14
CA SER A 58 5.19 -5.19 -0.69
C SER A 58 6.70 -4.95 -0.74
N PHE A 59 7.19 -4.47 -1.88
CA PHE A 59 8.49 -3.83 -2.02
C PHE A 59 8.48 -2.38 -1.53
N ALA A 60 7.30 -1.73 -1.49
CA ALA A 60 7.06 -0.36 -1.03
C ALA A 60 8.04 0.67 -1.62
N SER A 61 8.35 0.57 -2.92
CA SER A 61 9.37 1.37 -3.60
C SER A 61 8.84 2.50 -4.47
N VAL A 62 7.57 2.47 -4.87
CA VAL A 62 6.91 3.55 -5.62
C VAL A 62 5.64 4.02 -4.94
N TYR A 63 5.31 5.29 -5.13
CA TYR A 63 4.04 5.82 -4.68
C TYR A 63 2.90 5.25 -5.56
N TYR A 64 1.69 5.07 -5.01
CA TYR A 64 0.60 4.39 -5.72
C TYR A 64 0.21 5.07 -7.05
N LEU A 65 0.47 6.38 -7.16
CA LEU A 65 0.32 7.14 -8.39
C LEU A 65 1.65 7.80 -8.76
N ASP A 66 2.57 7.02 -9.32
CA ASP A 66 3.88 7.50 -9.74
C ASP A 66 3.81 8.24 -11.09
N PRO A 67 4.10 9.56 -11.15
CA PRO A 67 4.01 10.34 -12.38
C PRO A 67 4.99 9.89 -13.46
N VAL A 68 6.16 9.32 -13.09
CA VAL A 68 7.17 8.87 -14.05
C VAL A 68 6.64 7.67 -14.81
N ILE A 69 6.10 6.68 -14.09
CA ILE A 69 5.49 5.50 -14.72
C ILE A 69 4.33 5.92 -15.63
N ALA A 70 3.44 6.79 -15.14
CA ALA A 70 2.30 7.28 -15.92
C ALA A 70 2.76 8.00 -17.21
N LEU A 71 3.78 8.86 -17.11
CA LEU A 71 4.31 9.62 -18.24
C LEU A 71 4.99 8.71 -19.28
N VAL A 72 5.78 7.73 -18.84
CA VAL A 72 6.47 6.78 -19.73
C VAL A 72 5.46 5.92 -20.50
N LEU A 73 4.42 5.41 -19.83
CA LEU A 73 3.37 4.64 -20.50
C LEU A 73 2.55 5.51 -21.45
N PHE A 74 2.20 6.73 -21.04
CA PHE A 74 1.45 7.67 -21.88
C PHE A 74 2.23 8.08 -23.14
N THR A 75 3.52 8.39 -23.00
CA THR A 75 4.39 8.74 -24.13
C THR A 75 4.58 7.55 -25.09
N GLY A 76 4.83 6.35 -24.57
CA GLY A 76 4.88 5.12 -25.36
C GLY A 76 3.59 4.89 -26.15
N PHE A 77 2.43 5.08 -25.51
CA PHE A 77 1.13 5.01 -26.16
C PHE A 77 0.96 6.06 -27.26
N MET A 78 1.28 7.34 -26.99
CA MET A 78 1.19 8.42 -27.98
C MET A 78 2.08 8.19 -29.20
N VAL A 79 3.32 7.74 -29.00
CA VAL A 79 4.23 7.38 -30.10
C VAL A 79 3.65 6.22 -30.91
N SER A 80 3.10 5.20 -30.24
CA SER A 80 2.49 4.05 -30.91
C SER A 80 1.30 4.43 -31.79
N ARG A 81 0.50 5.41 -31.34
CA ARG A 81 -0.66 5.92 -32.07
C ARG A 81 -0.25 6.76 -33.28
N ARG A 82 0.76 7.62 -33.13
CA ARG A 82 1.23 8.53 -34.20
C ARG A 82 2.11 7.84 -35.23
N LYS A 83 2.92 6.85 -34.83
CA LYS A 83 3.92 6.20 -35.67
C LYS A 83 3.73 4.68 -35.68
N ARG A 84 2.73 4.20 -36.43
CA ARG A 84 2.36 2.77 -36.50
C ARG A 84 3.53 1.83 -36.79
N LYS A 85 4.48 2.23 -37.66
CA LYS A 85 5.72 1.47 -37.96
C LYS A 85 6.54 1.14 -36.71
N TYR A 86 6.53 2.02 -35.70
CA TYR A 86 7.31 1.88 -34.46
C TYR A 86 6.44 1.51 -33.25
N ALA A 87 5.15 1.23 -33.43
CA ALA A 87 4.21 1.06 -32.32
C ALA A 87 4.65 -0.02 -31.32
N LYS A 88 4.98 -1.22 -31.80
CA LYS A 88 5.45 -2.31 -30.94
C LYS A 88 6.75 -1.94 -30.22
N LYS A 89 7.70 -1.33 -30.92
CA LYS A 89 8.99 -0.91 -30.34
C LYS A 89 8.81 0.15 -29.25
N ALA A 90 7.93 1.13 -29.48
CA ALA A 90 7.64 2.19 -28.52
C ALA A 90 6.99 1.65 -27.24
N LEU A 91 6.03 0.74 -27.36
CA LEU A 91 5.40 0.10 -26.19
C LEU A 91 6.38 -0.79 -25.42
N ILE A 92 7.20 -1.59 -26.10
CA ILE A 92 8.24 -2.39 -25.45
C ILE A 92 9.25 -1.49 -24.73
N ALA A 93 9.72 -0.42 -25.38
CA ALA A 93 10.63 0.52 -24.75
C ALA A 93 10.03 1.16 -23.49
N ALA A 94 8.77 1.57 -23.54
CA ALA A 94 8.07 2.10 -22.36
C ALA A 94 8.02 1.07 -21.21
N LEU A 95 7.68 -0.18 -21.50
CA LEU A 95 7.66 -1.25 -20.50
C LEU A 95 9.05 -1.52 -19.91
N VAL A 96 10.09 -1.57 -20.74
CA VAL A 96 11.48 -1.76 -20.28
C VAL A 96 11.91 -0.60 -19.39
N ILE A 97 11.62 0.64 -19.77
CA ILE A 97 11.91 1.82 -18.95
C ILE A 97 11.18 1.75 -17.61
N CYS A 98 9.90 1.36 -17.59
CA CYS A 98 9.16 1.16 -16.33
C CYS A 98 9.81 0.09 -15.45
N LEU A 99 10.23 -1.05 -16.01
CA LEU A 99 10.88 -2.12 -15.24
C LEU A 99 12.24 -1.67 -14.67
N VAL A 100 13.04 -0.97 -15.48
CA VAL A 100 14.32 -0.40 -15.03
C VAL A 100 14.09 0.63 -13.92
N TYR A 101 13.09 1.50 -14.07
CA TYR A 101 12.70 2.46 -13.05
C TYR A 101 12.27 1.79 -11.75
N LEU A 102 11.40 0.78 -11.81
CA LEU A 102 10.97 0.01 -10.63
C LEU A 102 12.15 -0.66 -9.93
N GLY A 103 13.07 -1.27 -10.69
CA GLY A 103 14.30 -1.84 -10.15
C GLY A 103 15.18 -0.81 -9.44
N GLY A 104 15.39 0.34 -10.08
CA GLY A 104 16.15 1.46 -9.51
C GLY A 104 15.50 2.04 -8.25
N ARG A 105 14.17 2.16 -8.23
CA ARG A 105 13.41 2.59 -7.05
C ARG A 105 13.53 1.61 -5.89
N THR A 106 13.48 0.31 -6.16
CA THR A 106 13.69 -0.72 -5.14
C THR A 106 15.12 -0.69 -4.59
N ALA A 107 16.12 -0.49 -5.45
CA ALA A 107 17.51 -0.30 -5.02
C ALA A 107 17.69 0.98 -4.18
N ALA A 108 17.09 2.11 -4.59
CA ALA A 108 17.11 3.35 -3.83
C ALA A 108 16.45 3.20 -2.45
N ARG A 109 15.34 2.45 -2.35
CA ARG A 109 14.73 2.12 -1.07
C ARG A 109 15.66 1.32 -0.18
N GLN A 110 16.39 0.35 -0.73
CA GLN A 110 17.36 -0.43 0.03
C GLN A 110 18.49 0.48 0.55
N ALA A 111 18.95 1.43 -0.28
CA ALA A 111 19.91 2.45 0.15
C ALA A 111 19.33 3.34 1.28
N ALA A 112 18.05 3.70 1.23
CA ALA A 112 17.37 4.41 2.32
C ALA A 112 17.37 3.61 3.62
N PHE A 113 17.16 2.28 3.57
CA PHE A 113 17.27 1.43 4.76
C PHE A 113 18.68 1.39 5.33
N SER A 114 19.70 1.33 4.47
CA SER A 114 21.10 1.35 4.90
C SER A 114 21.46 2.71 5.51
N PHE A 115 21.04 3.80 4.87
CA PHE A 115 21.24 5.16 5.35
C PHE A 115 20.56 5.38 6.71
N ALA A 116 19.29 4.97 6.84
CA ALA A 116 18.54 5.08 8.09
C ALA A 116 19.23 4.32 9.24
N ARG A 117 19.72 3.10 8.98
CA ARG A 117 20.43 2.30 9.98
C ARG A 117 21.75 2.92 10.43
N GLY A 118 22.44 3.65 9.54
CA GLY A 118 23.68 4.34 9.88
C GLY A 118 23.49 5.69 10.56
N LYS A 119 22.33 6.34 10.40
CA LYS A 119 22.02 7.66 10.99
C LYS A 119 21.19 7.60 12.28
N LEU A 120 20.33 6.60 12.41
CA LEU A 120 19.37 6.50 13.51
C LEU A 120 19.89 5.52 14.57
N ASP A 121 20.84 5.99 15.38
CA ASP A 121 21.36 5.23 16.52
C ASP A 121 20.25 4.99 17.56
N ASN A 122 20.14 3.75 18.03
CA ASN A 122 19.11 3.27 18.97
C ASN A 122 17.68 3.13 18.41
N PHE A 123 17.53 3.14 17.08
CA PHE A 123 16.24 2.93 16.41
C PHE A 123 16.22 1.63 15.62
N ILE A 124 15.09 0.91 15.71
CA ILE A 124 14.75 -0.16 14.78
C ILE A 124 13.83 0.42 13.71
N VAL A 125 14.37 0.63 12.50
CA VAL A 125 13.58 1.07 11.35
C VAL A 125 12.62 -0.04 10.95
N LYS A 126 11.32 0.23 11.01
CA LYS A 126 10.26 -0.74 10.73
C LYS A 126 9.76 -0.66 9.31
N SER A 127 9.58 0.55 8.80
CA SER A 127 9.16 0.76 7.42
C SER A 127 9.84 1.98 6.82
N ILE A 128 10.10 1.89 5.52
CA ILE A 128 10.48 3.01 4.66
C ILE A 128 9.53 3.00 3.47
N SER A 129 8.89 4.14 3.22
CA SER A 129 7.87 4.35 2.20
C SER A 129 8.26 5.54 1.32
N PRO A 130 7.93 5.53 0.02
CA PRO A 130 8.28 6.60 -0.89
C PRO A 130 7.40 7.83 -0.64
N MET A 131 8.00 9.01 -0.63
CA MET A 131 7.24 10.26 -0.55
C MET A 131 6.51 10.54 -1.88
N PRO A 132 5.32 11.18 -1.85
CA PRO A 132 4.64 11.61 -3.06
C PRO A 132 5.51 12.57 -3.84
N LEU A 133 5.54 12.41 -5.17
CA LEU A 133 6.23 13.32 -6.10
C LEU A 133 7.74 13.49 -5.86
N SER A 134 8.37 12.61 -5.06
CA SER A 134 9.80 12.68 -4.77
C SER A 134 10.54 11.41 -5.14
N LEU A 135 11.69 11.57 -5.82
CA LEU A 135 12.57 10.47 -6.20
C LEU A 135 13.59 10.12 -5.11
N TRP A 136 13.86 11.02 -4.18
CA TRP A 136 14.96 10.88 -3.22
C TRP A 136 14.50 10.87 -1.77
N GLN A 137 13.27 11.32 -1.52
CA GLN A 137 12.73 11.41 -0.17
C GLN A 137 11.89 10.19 0.18
N TRP A 138 12.09 9.71 1.40
CA TRP A 138 11.45 8.52 1.93
C TRP A 138 10.92 8.80 3.33
N TRP A 139 9.67 8.42 3.57
CA TRP A 139 9.08 8.43 4.90
C TRP A 139 9.55 7.22 5.69
N TYR A 140 10.07 7.41 6.89
CA TYR A 140 10.44 6.32 7.79
C TYR A 140 9.49 6.23 8.99
N VAL A 141 9.29 5.00 9.46
CA VAL A 141 8.74 4.71 10.78
C VAL A 141 9.78 3.89 11.52
N ALA A 142 10.19 4.39 12.68
CA ALA A 142 11.18 3.76 13.53
C ALA A 142 10.64 3.56 14.95
N ARG A 143 11.16 2.54 15.65
CA ARG A 143 10.78 2.19 17.02
C ARG A 143 12.00 2.14 17.93
N LEU A 144 11.90 2.74 19.11
CA LEU A 144 12.92 2.67 20.15
C LEU A 144 12.72 1.44 21.06
N ALA A 145 13.75 1.14 21.86
CA ALA A 145 13.71 0.04 22.83
C ALA A 145 12.61 0.20 23.89
N ASP A 146 12.27 1.44 24.28
CA ASP A 146 11.20 1.75 25.24
C ASP A 146 9.78 1.55 24.65
N GLY A 147 9.68 1.30 23.34
CA GLY A 147 8.43 1.11 22.61
C GLY A 147 7.83 2.39 22.02
N SER A 148 8.45 3.55 22.24
CA SER A 148 8.10 4.79 21.54
C SER A 148 8.42 4.66 20.05
N LYS A 149 7.72 5.45 19.22
CA LYS A 149 7.86 5.42 17.76
C LYS A 149 8.18 6.82 17.27
N ARG A 150 8.97 6.91 16.21
CA ARG A 150 9.25 8.18 15.53
C ARG A 150 9.03 8.04 14.05
N THR A 151 8.59 9.12 13.44
CA THR A 151 8.38 9.21 12.01
C THR A 151 9.04 10.44 11.44
N GLY A 152 9.46 10.38 10.19
CA GLY A 152 10.11 11.50 9.54
C GLY A 152 10.48 11.22 8.10
N VAL A 153 11.26 12.13 7.52
CA VAL A 153 11.72 12.07 6.14
C VAL A 153 13.22 11.79 6.11
N LEU A 154 13.65 10.86 5.26
CA LEU A 154 15.03 10.64 4.85
C LEU A 154 15.20 11.24 3.46
N ASP A 155 16.17 12.11 3.27
CA ASP A 155 16.54 12.64 1.96
C ASP A 155 17.88 12.04 1.54
N LEU A 156 17.84 11.13 0.57
CA LEU A 156 19.04 10.47 0.07
C LEU A 156 19.94 11.40 -0.74
N LEU A 157 19.37 12.42 -1.39
CA LEU A 157 20.13 13.35 -2.21
C LEU A 157 20.86 14.37 -1.32
N ALA A 158 20.18 14.89 -0.31
CA ALA A 158 20.77 15.81 0.66
C ALA A 158 21.61 15.12 1.75
N GLY A 159 21.53 13.79 1.87
CA GLY A 159 22.26 13.02 2.89
C GLY A 159 21.82 13.34 4.32
N ASN A 160 20.56 13.74 4.50
CA ASN A 160 20.02 14.17 5.78
C ASN A 160 18.67 13.51 6.11
N SER A 161 18.20 13.78 7.32
CA SER A 161 16.95 13.25 7.85
C SER A 161 16.28 14.29 8.73
N TYR A 162 14.96 14.34 8.67
CA TYR A 162 14.13 15.26 9.44
C TYR A 162 13.10 14.45 10.20
N GLU A 163 13.08 14.59 11.53
CA GLU A 163 12.02 14.01 12.35
C GLU A 163 10.76 14.88 12.20
N ALA A 164 9.64 14.23 11.89
CA ALA A 164 8.35 14.91 11.73
C ALA A 164 7.48 14.80 12.98
N ALA A 165 7.48 13.63 13.64
CA ALA A 165 6.68 13.39 14.83
C ALA A 165 7.27 12.28 15.70
N SER A 166 7.02 12.39 17.00
CA SER A 166 7.33 11.39 18.02
C SER A 166 6.05 10.93 18.69
N TYR A 167 5.95 9.63 18.95
CA TYR A 167 4.79 8.97 19.51
C TYR A 167 5.21 8.22 20.77
N PRO A 168 4.47 8.37 21.89
CA PRO A 168 4.75 7.63 23.10
C PRO A 168 4.57 6.11 22.88
N PRO A 169 5.00 5.27 23.83
CA PRO A 169 4.70 3.85 23.78
C PRO A 169 3.20 3.59 23.64
N ASP A 170 2.85 2.55 22.87
CA ASP A 170 1.45 2.17 22.65
C ASP A 170 0.70 1.90 23.97
N ALA A 171 -0.58 2.27 24.02
CA ALA A 171 -1.44 2.05 25.16
C ALA A 171 -1.52 0.55 25.53
N ARG A 172 -1.24 0.23 26.81
CA ARG A 172 -1.24 -1.14 27.36
C ARG A 172 -2.45 -1.44 28.26
N SER A 173 -3.50 -0.62 28.22
CA SER A 173 -4.68 -0.82 29.08
C SER A 173 -5.45 -2.11 28.72
N PRO A 174 -6.16 -2.74 29.67
CA PRO A 174 -7.01 -3.90 29.38
C PRO A 174 -8.03 -3.63 28.26
N LEU A 175 -8.56 -2.41 28.21
CA LEU A 175 -9.49 -1.97 27.17
C LEU A 175 -8.82 -1.87 25.79
N ALA A 176 -7.54 -1.45 25.72
CA ALA A 176 -6.77 -1.50 24.48
C ALA A 176 -6.55 -2.95 24.00
N ALA A 177 -6.34 -3.90 24.93
CA ALA A 177 -6.25 -5.31 24.58
C ALA A 177 -7.58 -5.87 24.03
N VAL A 178 -8.73 -5.47 24.60
CA VAL A 178 -10.05 -5.82 24.06
C VAL A 178 -10.25 -5.21 22.66
N ALA A 179 -9.91 -3.93 22.49
CA ALA A 179 -10.03 -3.25 21.20
C ALA A 179 -9.20 -3.94 20.10
N ARG A 180 -7.96 -4.34 20.41
CA ARG A 180 -7.06 -5.07 19.49
C ARG A 180 -7.64 -6.40 18.98
N ARG A 181 -8.54 -7.03 19.73
CA ARG A 181 -9.17 -8.31 19.35
C ARG A 181 -10.39 -8.13 18.44
N THR A 182 -10.90 -6.91 18.31
CA THR A 182 -12.02 -6.64 17.39
C THR A 182 -11.59 -6.92 15.95
N GLU A 183 -12.53 -7.39 15.12
CA GLU A 183 -12.25 -7.72 13.72
C GLU A 183 -11.70 -6.52 12.93
N LEU A 184 -12.29 -5.33 13.12
CA LEU A 184 -11.85 -4.11 12.47
C LEU A 184 -10.40 -3.75 12.85
N ALA A 185 -10.05 -3.81 14.15
CA ALA A 185 -8.70 -3.53 14.60
C ALA A 185 -7.70 -4.60 14.13
N ARG A 186 -8.09 -5.88 14.12
CA ARG A 186 -7.24 -6.97 13.61
C ARG A 186 -6.95 -6.81 12.12
N GLY A 187 -7.97 -6.52 11.31
CA GLY A 187 -7.78 -6.27 9.87
C GLY A 187 -6.88 -5.06 9.62
N PHE A 188 -7.08 -3.98 10.38
CA PHE A 188 -6.24 -2.79 10.28
C PHE A 188 -4.79 -3.04 10.70
N LEU A 189 -4.56 -3.73 11.81
CA LEU A 189 -3.21 -4.07 12.29
C LEU A 189 -2.51 -5.10 11.42
N HIS A 190 -3.26 -5.92 10.68
CA HIS A 190 -2.69 -6.81 9.68
C HIS A 190 -2.07 -6.00 8.53
N LEU A 191 -2.77 -4.96 8.06
CA LEU A 191 -2.25 -4.06 7.02
C LEU A 191 -1.16 -3.11 7.56
N PHE A 192 -1.31 -2.62 8.79
CA PHE A 192 -0.43 -1.66 9.43
C PHE A 192 0.11 -2.18 10.78
N PRO A 193 1.07 -3.12 10.77
CA PRO A 193 1.58 -3.74 11.99
C PRO A 193 2.28 -2.76 12.95
N ASP A 194 2.78 -1.64 12.43
CA ASP A 194 3.46 -0.60 13.19
C ASP A 194 2.56 0.58 13.58
N ALA A 195 1.24 0.45 13.39
CA ALA A 195 0.28 1.48 13.79
C ALA A 195 0.45 1.87 15.27
N HIS A 196 0.31 3.17 15.56
CA HIS A 196 0.34 3.68 16.92
C HIS A 196 -1.03 3.50 17.57
N VAL A 197 -1.03 3.07 18.84
CA VAL A 197 -2.27 2.80 19.59
C VAL A 197 -2.36 3.71 20.79
N VAL A 198 -3.42 4.53 20.81
CA VAL A 198 -3.71 5.48 21.89
C VAL A 198 -5.05 5.14 22.50
N ALA A 199 -5.16 5.22 23.82
CA ALA A 199 -6.44 5.14 24.52
C ALA A 199 -6.73 6.50 25.16
N SER A 200 -7.88 7.08 24.85
CA SER A 200 -8.38 8.32 25.44
C SER A 200 -9.81 8.14 25.94
N LYS A 201 -10.36 9.14 26.63
CA LYS A 201 -11.79 9.21 26.91
C LYS A 201 -12.46 10.17 25.93
N ASP A 202 -13.67 9.84 25.49
CA ASP A 202 -14.53 10.77 24.76
C ASP A 202 -15.29 11.72 25.72
N ASP A 203 -16.01 12.68 25.15
CA ASP A 203 -16.78 13.69 25.90
C ASP A 203 -17.86 13.08 26.81
N VAL A 204 -18.26 11.83 26.54
CA VAL A 204 -19.27 11.08 27.30
C VAL A 204 -18.60 10.11 28.30
N GLY A 205 -17.28 10.18 28.46
CA GLY A 205 -16.50 9.39 29.42
C GLY A 205 -16.22 7.94 28.99
N ARG A 206 -16.55 7.55 27.75
CA ARG A 206 -16.26 6.23 27.18
C ARG A 206 -14.79 6.15 26.79
N THR A 207 -14.21 4.96 26.86
CA THR A 207 -12.83 4.76 26.40
C THR A 207 -12.81 4.57 24.89
N VAL A 208 -12.02 5.38 24.20
CA VAL A 208 -11.79 5.28 22.77
C VAL A 208 -10.37 4.79 22.55
N VAL A 209 -10.23 3.65 21.88
CA VAL A 209 -8.94 3.12 21.47
C VAL A 209 -8.75 3.41 20.00
N THR A 210 -7.75 4.21 19.70
CA THR A 210 -7.44 4.73 18.36
C THR A 210 -6.19 4.05 17.83
N PHE A 211 -6.29 3.43 16.66
CA PHE A 211 -5.22 2.79 15.90
C PHE A 211 -4.90 3.68 14.71
N ARG A 212 -3.68 4.23 14.65
CA ARG A 212 -3.25 5.18 13.62
C ARG A 212 -2.13 4.60 12.77
N ALA A 213 -2.28 4.55 11.45
CA ALA A 213 -1.22 4.10 10.56
C ALA A 213 -0.10 5.15 10.46
N LEU A 214 1.10 4.81 10.92
CA LEU A 214 2.25 5.73 10.89
C LEU A 214 2.94 5.78 9.51
N SER A 215 2.73 4.80 8.65
CA SER A 215 3.33 4.75 7.31
C SER A 215 2.80 5.81 6.35
N TYR A 216 1.69 6.47 6.68
CA TYR A 216 1.01 7.48 5.85
C TYR A 216 0.77 8.82 6.57
N SER A 217 1.30 9.00 7.78
CA SER A 217 1.05 10.21 8.58
C SER A 217 1.65 11.48 7.96
N PHE A 218 2.54 11.37 6.98
CA PHE A 218 3.06 12.50 6.20
C PHE A 218 1.98 13.25 5.39
N GLN A 219 0.84 12.62 5.07
CA GLN A 219 -0.26 13.30 4.38
C GLN A 219 -1.16 14.04 5.35
N ASN A 220 -1.54 13.36 6.44
CA ASN A 220 -2.38 13.84 7.52
C ASN A 220 -2.39 12.78 8.62
N GLU A 221 -2.10 13.15 9.87
CA GLU A 221 -2.07 12.23 11.00
C GLU A 221 -3.42 11.57 11.33
N SER A 222 -4.53 12.15 10.89
CA SER A 222 -5.88 11.63 11.13
C SER A 222 -6.39 10.70 10.02
N LYS A 223 -5.71 10.67 8.87
CA LYS A 223 -6.03 9.71 7.78
C LYS A 223 -5.54 8.31 8.17
N PHE A 224 -6.23 7.29 7.70
CA PHE A 224 -5.96 5.88 8.04
C PHE A 224 -5.96 5.62 9.54
N THR A 225 -7.11 5.86 10.17
CA THR A 225 -7.34 5.62 11.60
C THR A 225 -8.56 4.75 11.85
N VAL A 226 -8.43 3.79 12.75
CA VAL A 226 -9.53 2.98 13.28
C VAL A 226 -9.76 3.33 14.75
N MET A 227 -11.00 3.55 15.13
CA MET A 227 -11.42 3.87 16.49
C MET A 227 -12.40 2.82 17.00
N VAL A 228 -12.13 2.28 18.18
CA VAL A 228 -13.01 1.34 18.88
C VAL A 228 -13.48 1.99 20.17
N TYR A 229 -14.79 2.15 20.31
CA TYR A 229 -15.41 2.77 21.47
C TYR A 229 -15.84 1.68 22.45
N LEU A 230 -15.39 1.78 23.70
CA LEU A 230 -15.68 0.85 24.78
C LEU A 230 -16.33 1.59 25.96
N ASN A 231 -17.34 0.97 26.56
CA ASN A 231 -17.88 1.44 27.84
C ASN A 231 -16.94 1.08 29.01
N SER A 232 -17.29 1.50 30.23
CA SER A 232 -16.53 1.20 31.45
C SER A 232 -16.40 -0.31 31.75
N SER A 233 -17.32 -1.14 31.26
CA SER A 233 -17.28 -2.60 31.41
C SER A 233 -16.47 -3.31 30.32
N GLY A 234 -15.85 -2.57 29.39
CA GLY A 234 -15.08 -3.13 28.28
C GLY A 234 -15.90 -3.74 27.14
N LYS A 235 -17.20 -3.50 27.10
CA LYS A 235 -18.06 -3.86 25.96
C LYS A 235 -17.85 -2.85 24.83
N VAL A 236 -17.65 -3.34 23.62
CA VAL A 236 -17.56 -2.50 22.41
C VAL A 236 -18.95 -1.92 22.12
N VAL A 237 -19.06 -0.59 22.16
CA VAL A 237 -20.30 0.17 21.92
C VAL A 237 -20.33 0.83 20.54
N GLY A 238 -19.17 0.94 19.88
CA GLY A 238 -19.08 1.54 18.55
C GLY A 238 -17.74 1.29 17.89
N ARG A 239 -17.70 1.48 16.57
CA ARG A 239 -16.50 1.36 15.73
C ARG A 239 -16.56 2.43 14.65
N LYS A 240 -15.43 3.07 14.36
CA LYS A 240 -15.31 4.06 13.28
C LYS A 240 -14.00 3.83 12.55
N ALA A 241 -14.01 3.96 11.23
CA ALA A 241 -12.81 3.95 10.42
C ALA A 241 -12.77 5.21 9.57
N VAL A 242 -11.58 5.80 9.42
CA VAL A 242 -11.31 6.99 8.63
C VAL A 242 -10.15 6.65 7.71
N PHE A 243 -10.36 6.70 6.40
CA PHE A 243 -9.36 6.41 5.37
C PHE A 243 -9.13 7.66 4.51
#